data_AF-A0A9P7FCG2-F1
#
_entry.id   AF-A0A9P7FCG2-F1
#
_cell.length_a   1.000
_cell.length_b   1.000
_cell.length_c   1.000
_cell.angle_alpha   90.00
_cell.angle_beta   90.00
_cell.angle_gamma   90.00
#
_symmetry.space_group_name_H-M   'P 1'
#
loop_
_entity.id
_entity.type
_entity.pdbx_description
1 polymer ?
#
loop_
_entity_poly.entity_id
_entity_poly.type
_entity_poly.pdbx_seq_one_letter_code
_entity_poly.pdbx_strand_id
1 'polypeptide(L)'
;MAFFASTLEYETQEACKEYAECQLQDCCFTYDDPDNDEEPGTFLSEYMLRIFAAHLTAISGKVRVDGLVEFGKPGYLTALMLSAVAAEHALVLVQNCLLVNTDPSDDGGKTHKIIQTLNKATNKMSHTGTAFLSGNWETDTMAYMESIKDLPHKHIQEILTQAEGYMKHTCPQCRISDTGVSMHHFLSVYFSDLVLKSPIDIS
;
A
#
# COMPACT_ATOMS: atom_id res chain seq x y z
N MET A 1 8.75 -0.55 -0.37
CA MET A 1 10.16 -0.78 0.00
C MET A 1 11.15 0.28 -0.48
N ALA A 2 10.82 1.15 -1.45
CA ALA A 2 11.67 2.32 -1.73
C ALA A 2 11.86 3.22 -0.49
N PHE A 3 10.91 3.20 0.45
CA PHE A 3 11.01 3.87 1.76
C PHE A 3 12.12 3.30 2.64
N PHE A 4 12.06 2.00 2.99
CA PHE A 4 13.11 1.35 3.78
C PHE A 4 14.48 1.39 3.10
N ALA A 5 14.53 1.21 1.78
CA ALA A 5 15.78 1.27 1.01
C ALA A 5 16.36 2.69 0.87
N SER A 6 15.57 3.74 1.11
CA SER A 6 16.05 5.13 1.01
C SER A 6 16.61 5.70 2.31
N THR A 7 16.44 5.00 3.43
CA THR A 7 16.82 5.50 4.76
C THR A 7 17.91 4.60 5.33
N LEU A 8 19.09 5.16 5.60
CA LEU A 8 20.24 4.43 6.13
C LEU A 8 19.95 3.74 7.48
N GLU A 9 18.96 4.24 8.23
CA GLU A 9 18.55 3.68 9.52
C GLU A 9 17.89 2.29 9.40
N TYR A 10 17.43 1.90 8.20
CA TYR A 10 16.72 0.64 7.97
C TYR A 10 17.51 -0.33 7.07
N GLU A 11 18.85 -0.28 7.12
CA GLU A 11 19.70 -1.19 6.34
C GLU A 11 19.60 -2.66 6.78
N THR A 12 19.24 -2.92 8.03
CA THR A 12 19.13 -4.27 8.58
C THR A 12 17.68 -4.75 8.62
N GLN A 13 17.49 -6.07 8.53
CA GLN A 13 16.16 -6.69 8.64
C GLN A 13 15.58 -6.47 10.04
N GLU A 14 16.41 -6.47 11.07
CA GLU A 14 16.02 -6.21 12.46
C GLU A 14 15.52 -4.78 12.64
N ALA A 15 16.19 -3.78 12.08
CA ALA A 15 15.74 -2.38 12.14
C ALA A 15 14.41 -2.17 11.37
N CYS A 16 14.25 -2.82 10.21
CA CYS A 16 12.99 -2.82 9.49
C CYS A 16 11.86 -3.43 10.31
N LYS A 17 12.14 -4.53 11.01
CA LYS A 17 11.18 -5.22 11.88
C LYS A 17 10.77 -4.35 13.06
N GLU A 18 11.73 -3.75 13.77
CA GLU A 18 11.47 -2.86 14.90
C GLU A 18 10.62 -1.66 14.48
N TYR A 19 10.96 -1.03 13.35
CA TYR A 19 10.14 0.02 12.76
C TYR A 19 8.71 -0.48 12.48
N ALA A 20 8.55 -1.65 11.85
CA ALA A 20 7.23 -2.19 11.57
C ALA A 20 6.41 -2.47 12.84
N GLU A 21 7.06 -2.98 13.90
CA GLU A 21 6.42 -3.18 15.21
C GLU A 21 5.93 -1.85 15.80
N CYS A 22 6.78 -0.81 15.80
CA CYS A 22 6.40 0.53 16.27
C CYS A 22 5.25 1.14 15.45
N GLN A 23 5.27 0.97 14.13
CA GLN A 23 4.28 1.55 13.23
C GLN A 23 2.92 0.84 13.28
N LEU A 24 2.92 -0.47 13.52
CA LEU A 24 1.69 -1.27 13.69
C LEU A 24 1.05 -1.06 15.05
N GLN A 25 1.82 -0.69 16.08
CA GLN A 25 1.29 -0.34 17.38
C GLN A 25 0.32 0.84 17.23
N ASP A 26 -0.92 0.65 17.65
CA ASP A 26 -1.99 1.67 17.62
C ASP A 26 -2.20 2.35 16.25
N CYS A 27 -1.85 1.65 15.16
CA CYS A 27 -1.92 2.17 13.78
C CYS A 27 -1.14 3.49 13.60
N CYS A 28 0.00 3.65 14.29
CA CYS A 28 0.88 4.81 14.20
C CYS A 28 1.25 5.18 12.76
N PHE A 29 1.32 4.20 11.85
CA PHE A 29 1.58 4.43 10.43
C PHE A 29 0.52 5.27 9.72
N THR A 30 -0.62 5.57 10.34
CA THR A 30 -1.62 6.48 9.78
C THR A 30 -1.37 7.93 10.19
N TYR A 31 -0.70 8.20 11.30
CA TYR A 31 -0.56 9.54 11.86
C TYR A 31 0.64 10.30 11.29
N ASP A 32 0.51 11.62 11.12
CA ASP A 32 1.63 12.48 10.73
C ASP A 32 2.68 12.55 11.85
N ASP A 33 2.19 12.81 13.06
CA ASP A 33 2.96 12.82 14.29
C ASP A 33 2.29 11.91 15.33
N PRO A 34 2.80 10.68 15.53
CA PRO A 34 2.21 9.73 16.48
C PRO A 34 2.38 10.18 17.95
N ASP A 35 3.27 11.14 18.23
CA ASP A 35 3.50 11.66 19.59
C ASP A 35 2.60 12.88 19.90
N ASN A 36 1.82 13.37 18.92
CA ASN A 36 0.93 14.51 19.08
C ASN A 36 -0.54 14.10 19.32
N ASP A 37 -0.95 14.16 20.58
CA ASP A 37 -2.31 13.81 21.02
C ASP A 37 -3.39 14.81 20.59
N GLU A 38 -3.04 16.05 20.22
CA GLU A 38 -4.02 17.13 19.97
C GLU A 38 -4.57 17.11 18.54
N GLU A 39 -3.71 16.82 17.56
CA GLU A 39 -4.06 16.77 16.14
C GLU A 39 -3.27 15.63 15.47
N PRO A 40 -3.64 14.36 15.69
CA PRO A 40 -2.82 13.22 15.26
C PRO A 40 -2.70 13.10 13.72
N GLY A 41 -3.40 13.94 12.93
CA GLY A 41 -3.24 13.99 11.49
C GLY A 41 -3.48 12.62 10.83
N THR A 42 -4.67 12.03 11.00
CA THR A 42 -4.94 10.68 10.52
C THR A 42 -4.81 10.56 9.00
N PHE A 43 -4.14 9.52 8.53
CA PHE A 43 -3.77 9.23 7.15
C PHE A 43 -2.79 10.23 6.49
N LEU A 44 -2.06 11.02 7.28
CA LEU A 44 -1.07 11.98 6.79
C LEU A 44 0.39 11.52 6.95
N SER A 45 0.65 10.35 7.53
CA SER A 45 2.02 9.84 7.59
C SER A 45 2.67 9.81 6.20
N GLU A 46 3.95 10.13 6.13
CA GLU A 46 4.68 10.11 4.86
C GLU A 46 4.61 8.73 4.18
N TYR A 47 4.68 7.65 4.96
CA TYR A 47 4.57 6.29 4.47
C TYR A 47 3.21 6.04 3.78
N MET A 48 2.13 6.47 4.43
CA MET A 48 0.76 6.36 3.95
C MET A 48 0.53 7.20 2.69
N LEU A 49 0.96 8.47 2.69
CA LEU A 49 0.83 9.39 1.57
C LEU A 49 1.53 8.89 0.31
N ARG A 50 2.73 8.29 0.45
CA ARG A 50 3.46 7.71 -0.70
C ARG A 50 2.72 6.52 -1.32
N ILE A 51 2.11 5.65 -0.50
CA ILE A 51 1.32 4.50 -1.00
C ILE A 51 0.04 5.01 -1.67
N PHE A 52 -0.60 6.02 -1.08
CA PHE A 52 -1.79 6.63 -1.64
C PHE A 52 -1.53 7.35 -2.96
N ALA A 53 -0.45 8.13 -3.06
CA ALA A 53 -0.02 8.78 -4.29
C ALA A 53 0.22 7.78 -5.43
N ALA A 54 0.77 6.61 -5.12
CA ALA A 54 0.95 5.57 -6.11
C ALA A 54 -0.36 4.94 -6.57
N HIS A 55 -1.33 4.71 -5.66
CA HIS A 55 -2.69 4.31 -6.03
C HIS A 55 -3.35 5.36 -6.92
N LEU A 56 -3.29 6.64 -6.53
CA LEU A 56 -3.82 7.77 -7.31
C LEU A 56 -3.21 7.81 -8.71
N THR A 57 -1.89 7.62 -8.82
CA THR A 57 -1.19 7.57 -10.11
C THR A 57 -1.66 6.39 -10.96
N ALA A 58 -1.90 5.21 -10.36
CA ALA A 58 -2.32 4.01 -11.07
C ALA A 58 -3.77 4.08 -11.59
N ILE A 59 -4.64 4.82 -10.91
CA ILE A 59 -6.03 5.04 -11.34
C ILE A 59 -6.19 6.30 -12.19
N SER A 60 -5.26 7.25 -12.11
CA SER A 60 -5.27 8.47 -12.92
C SER A 60 -5.12 8.14 -14.40
N GLY A 61 -6.01 8.70 -15.23
CA GLY A 61 -6.03 8.46 -16.67
C GLY A 61 -6.66 7.14 -17.13
N LYS A 62 -7.14 6.28 -16.23
CA LYS A 62 -7.96 5.13 -16.62
C LYS A 62 -9.40 5.57 -16.92
N VAL A 63 -9.97 4.98 -17.98
CA VAL A 63 -11.32 5.30 -18.47
C VAL A 63 -12.34 5.09 -17.35
N ARG A 64 -13.14 6.11 -17.06
CA ARG A 64 -14.28 5.99 -16.15
C ARG A 64 -15.23 4.94 -16.72
N VAL A 65 -15.49 3.89 -15.96
CA VAL A 65 -16.52 2.91 -16.32
C VAL A 65 -17.87 3.54 -15.97
N ASP A 66 -18.60 3.96 -16.99
CA ASP A 66 -19.96 4.44 -16.86
C ASP A 66 -20.81 3.33 -16.21
N GLY A 67 -21.25 3.55 -14.98
CA GLY A 67 -21.98 2.57 -14.15
C GLY A 67 -21.44 2.44 -12.73
N LEU A 68 -20.17 2.76 -12.48
CA LEU A 68 -19.58 2.80 -11.13
C LEU A 68 -19.81 4.17 -10.43
N VAL A 69 -20.94 4.80 -10.73
CA VAL A 69 -21.29 6.16 -10.26
C VAL A 69 -22.17 6.11 -8.99
N GLU A 70 -22.59 4.93 -8.54
CA GLU A 70 -23.52 4.78 -7.40
C GLU A 70 -22.92 5.06 -6.03
N PHE A 71 -21.59 5.15 -5.90
CA PHE A 71 -20.96 5.78 -4.73
C PHE A 71 -20.47 7.17 -5.10
N GLY A 72 -21.34 8.16 -4.93
CA GLY A 72 -21.09 9.55 -5.31
C GLY A 72 -19.79 10.10 -4.72
N LYS A 73 -18.94 10.65 -5.61
CA LYS A 73 -17.62 11.32 -5.40
C LYS A 73 -16.39 10.37 -5.38
N PRO A 74 -15.23 10.87 -5.87
CA PRO A 74 -14.25 10.09 -6.62
C PRO A 74 -13.69 8.89 -5.85
N GLY A 75 -13.28 7.86 -6.59
CA GLY A 75 -12.60 6.66 -6.08
C GLY A 75 -11.33 6.90 -5.25
N TYR A 76 -11.01 8.15 -4.87
CA TYR A 76 -9.99 8.47 -3.89
C TYR A 76 -10.32 7.93 -2.50
N LEU A 77 -11.59 7.85 -2.05
CA LEU A 77 -11.89 7.29 -0.71
C LEU A 77 -11.56 5.80 -0.68
N THR A 78 -12.02 5.08 -1.71
CA THR A 78 -11.68 3.67 -1.92
C THR A 78 -10.17 3.51 -2.08
N ALA A 79 -9.50 4.37 -2.84
CA ALA A 79 -8.05 4.31 -3.00
C ALA A 79 -7.32 4.61 -1.69
N LEU A 80 -7.80 5.53 -0.87
CA LEU A 80 -7.22 5.86 0.44
C LEU A 80 -7.36 4.67 1.39
N MET A 81 -8.56 4.08 1.46
CA MET A 81 -8.82 2.86 2.22
C MET A 81 -7.92 1.71 1.77
N LEU A 82 -7.86 1.43 0.47
CA LEU A 82 -7.02 0.35 -0.05
C LEU A 82 -5.53 0.62 0.21
N SER A 83 -5.13 1.89 0.21
CA SER A 83 -3.77 2.29 0.54
C SER A 83 -3.45 2.04 2.01
N ALA A 84 -4.39 2.28 2.94
CA ALA A 84 -4.20 2.04 4.37
C ALA A 84 -4.06 0.54 4.66
N VAL A 85 -4.94 -0.28 4.09
CA VAL A 85 -4.87 -1.74 4.22
C VAL A 85 -3.58 -2.28 3.59
N ALA A 86 -3.19 -1.75 2.43
CA ALA A 86 -1.93 -2.15 1.79
C ALA A 86 -0.70 -1.75 2.61
N ALA A 87 -0.74 -0.57 3.26
CA ALA A 87 0.31 -0.09 4.15
C ALA A 87 0.47 -1.00 5.37
N GLU A 88 -0.64 -1.31 6.05
CA GLU A 88 -0.68 -2.24 7.18
C GLU A 88 -0.17 -3.62 6.78
N HIS A 89 -0.69 -4.19 5.69
CA HIS A 89 -0.27 -5.50 5.24
C HIS A 89 1.23 -5.55 4.91
N ALA A 90 1.76 -4.51 4.28
CA ALA A 90 3.19 -4.43 4.00
C ALA A 90 4.02 -4.40 5.30
N LEU A 91 3.58 -3.67 6.33
CA LEU A 91 4.24 -3.65 7.64
C LEU A 91 4.13 -5.01 8.34
N VAL A 92 2.98 -5.69 8.30
CA VAL A 92 2.79 -7.04 8.85
C VAL A 92 3.76 -8.04 8.21
N LEU A 93 4.01 -7.93 6.90
CA LEU A 93 4.98 -8.80 6.23
C LEU A 93 6.43 -8.51 6.66
N VAL A 94 6.76 -7.24 6.90
CA VAL A 94 8.08 -6.85 7.42
C VAL A 94 8.26 -7.33 8.86
N GLN A 95 7.27 -7.09 9.73
CA GLN A 95 7.26 -7.54 11.13
C GLN A 95 7.49 -9.05 11.24
N ASN A 96 6.79 -9.83 10.40
CA ASN A 96 6.89 -11.28 10.39
C ASN A 96 8.13 -11.81 9.64
N CYS A 97 9.02 -10.92 9.18
CA CYS A 97 10.20 -11.28 8.38
C CYS A 97 9.85 -12.08 7.12
N LEU A 98 8.64 -11.88 6.58
CA LEU A 98 8.15 -12.58 5.39
C LEU A 98 8.49 -11.84 4.11
N LEU A 99 8.99 -10.61 4.20
CA LEU A 99 9.49 -9.84 3.07
C LEU A 99 11.03 -9.83 3.09
N VAL A 100 11.65 -10.46 2.10
CA VAL A 100 13.12 -10.60 2.03
C VAL A 100 13.65 -9.88 0.80
N ASN A 101 14.76 -9.18 0.98
CA ASN A 101 15.51 -8.56 -0.11
C ASN A 101 16.15 -9.67 -0.96
N THR A 102 15.92 -9.63 -2.26
CA THR A 102 16.54 -10.54 -3.22
C THR A 102 17.53 -9.78 -4.09
N ASP A 103 18.65 -10.40 -4.43
CA ASP A 103 19.56 -9.84 -5.42
C ASP A 103 18.78 -9.71 -6.75
N PRO A 104 18.69 -8.51 -7.35
CA PRO A 104 18.00 -8.32 -8.62
C PRO A 104 18.50 -9.23 -9.75
N SER A 105 19.72 -9.78 -9.65
CA SER A 105 20.24 -10.77 -10.61
C SER A 105 19.45 -12.08 -10.62
N ASP A 106 18.84 -12.44 -9.49
CA ASP A 106 18.32 -13.79 -9.26
C ASP A 106 16.83 -13.95 -9.59
N ASP A 107 16.05 -12.86 -9.59
CA ASP A 107 14.58 -12.91 -9.75
C ASP A 107 14.06 -11.90 -10.79
N GLY A 108 14.72 -11.83 -11.94
CA GLY A 108 14.22 -11.08 -13.10
C GLY A 108 14.05 -9.57 -12.83
N GLY A 109 14.92 -8.99 -12.00
CA GLY A 109 14.87 -7.58 -11.63
C GLY A 109 13.94 -7.26 -10.46
N LYS A 110 13.33 -8.26 -9.82
CA LYS A 110 12.62 -8.06 -8.55
C LYS A 110 13.63 -7.96 -7.41
N THR A 111 13.48 -6.91 -6.62
CA THR A 111 14.37 -6.65 -5.49
C THR A 111 13.85 -7.23 -4.17
N HIS A 112 12.64 -7.81 -4.16
CA HIS A 112 12.03 -8.38 -2.96
C HIS A 112 11.17 -9.60 -3.29
N LYS A 113 11.10 -10.52 -2.34
CA LYS A 113 10.27 -11.73 -2.39
C LYS A 113 9.50 -11.92 -1.08
N ILE A 114 8.22 -12.28 -1.22
CA ILE A 114 7.39 -12.72 -0.09
C ILE A 114 7.66 -14.21 0.15
N ILE A 115 8.02 -14.59 1.37
CA ILE A 115 8.23 -15.99 1.76
C ILE A 115 6.88 -16.71 1.82
N GLN A 116 6.85 -17.94 1.29
CA GLN A 116 5.68 -18.81 1.43
C GLN A 116 5.52 -19.26 2.88
N THR A 117 4.28 -19.32 3.36
CA THR A 117 3.95 -19.82 4.69
C THR A 117 3.34 -21.21 4.61
N LEU A 118 3.46 -21.99 5.69
CA LEU A 118 2.86 -23.32 5.75
C LEU A 118 1.34 -23.19 5.92
N ASN A 119 0.59 -23.61 4.92
CA ASN A 119 -0.86 -23.69 5.02
C ASN A 119 -1.25 -24.91 5.89
N LYS A 120 -1.76 -24.65 7.09
CA LYS A 120 -2.11 -25.69 8.08
C LYS A 120 -3.18 -26.67 7.59
N ALA A 121 -4.10 -26.23 6.73
CA ALA A 121 -5.19 -27.09 6.22
C ALA A 121 -4.69 -28.09 5.16
N THR A 122 -3.73 -27.70 4.33
CA THR A 122 -3.22 -28.53 3.22
C THR A 122 -1.84 -29.15 3.50
N ASN A 123 -1.16 -28.70 4.56
CA ASN A 123 0.21 -29.04 4.90
C ASN A 123 1.22 -28.77 3.76
N LYS A 124 0.99 -27.72 2.98
CA LYS A 124 1.83 -27.29 1.84
C LYS A 124 2.27 -25.85 2.02
N MET A 125 3.45 -25.51 1.50
CA MET A 125 3.91 -24.12 1.40
C MET A 125 3.07 -23.39 0.35
N SER A 126 2.52 -22.23 0.71
CA SER A 126 1.77 -21.38 -0.23
C SER A 126 1.88 -19.89 0.12
N HIS A 127 1.49 -19.03 -0.80
CA HIS A 127 1.34 -17.58 -0.55
C HIS A 127 -0.04 -17.22 -0.02
N THR A 128 -0.94 -18.20 0.20
CA THR A 128 -2.34 -17.93 0.53
C THR A 128 -2.49 -17.14 1.83
N GLY A 129 -1.64 -17.41 2.83
CA GLY A 129 -1.66 -16.69 4.11
C GLY A 129 -1.12 -15.26 4.05
N THR A 130 -0.36 -14.93 3.00
CA THR A 130 0.22 -13.59 2.77
C THR A 130 -0.41 -12.90 1.57
N ALA A 131 -1.45 -13.50 0.99
CA ALA A 131 -2.12 -12.96 -0.18
C ALA A 131 -3.12 -11.90 0.25
N PHE A 132 -3.18 -10.82 -0.54
CA PHE A 132 -4.17 -9.76 -0.36
C PHE A 132 -5.52 -10.22 -0.92
N LEU A 133 -6.22 -11.04 -0.15
CA LEU A 133 -7.51 -11.64 -0.49
C LEU A 133 -8.58 -11.20 0.51
N SER A 134 -9.84 -11.10 0.06
CA SER A 134 -11.00 -10.73 0.91
C SER A 134 -11.03 -11.56 2.20
N GLY A 135 -10.93 -12.89 2.09
CA GLY A 135 -10.98 -13.77 3.26
C GLY A 135 -9.89 -13.55 4.32
N ASN A 136 -8.83 -12.80 4.00
CA ASN A 136 -7.78 -12.45 4.95
C ASN A 136 -7.88 -10.99 5.45
N TRP A 137 -8.35 -10.05 4.62
CA TRP A 137 -8.22 -8.60 4.85
C TRP A 137 -9.52 -7.81 4.75
N GLU A 138 -10.66 -8.47 4.51
CA GLU A 138 -11.95 -7.81 4.35
C GLU A 138 -12.39 -7.07 5.61
N THR A 139 -12.17 -7.68 6.79
CA THR A 139 -12.51 -7.02 8.06
C THR A 139 -11.73 -5.72 8.25
N ASP A 140 -10.42 -5.72 8.01
CA ASP A 140 -9.58 -4.51 8.14
C ASP A 140 -9.94 -3.48 7.08
N THR A 141 -10.17 -3.92 5.84
CA THR A 141 -10.66 -3.09 4.72
C THR A 141 -11.94 -2.35 5.11
N MET A 142 -12.91 -3.06 5.69
CA MET A 142 -14.16 -2.45 6.13
C MET A 142 -13.95 -1.51 7.32
N ALA A 143 -13.06 -1.83 8.26
CA ALA A 143 -12.73 -0.96 9.38
C ALA A 143 -12.13 0.39 8.91
N TYR A 144 -11.18 0.37 7.98
CA TYR A 144 -10.65 1.61 7.39
C TYR A 144 -11.70 2.37 6.59
N MET A 145 -12.56 1.67 5.86
CA MET A 145 -13.65 2.30 5.13
C MET A 145 -14.57 3.09 6.06
N GLU A 146 -14.98 2.50 7.19
CA GLU A 146 -15.80 3.20 8.19
C GLU A 146 -15.05 4.40 8.79
N SER A 147 -13.78 4.24 9.17
CA SER A 147 -12.96 5.35 9.69
C SER A 147 -12.83 6.52 8.70
N ILE A 148 -12.66 6.22 7.41
CA ILE A 148 -12.47 7.23 6.36
C ILE A 148 -13.78 7.95 6.01
N LYS A 149 -14.92 7.27 6.10
CA LYS A 149 -16.25 7.86 5.81
C LYS A 149 -16.58 9.04 6.72
N ASP A 150 -16.13 8.97 7.97
CA ASP A 150 -16.39 10.00 8.98
C ASP A 150 -15.39 11.17 8.93
N LEU A 151 -14.39 11.13 8.04
CA LEU A 151 -13.41 12.20 7.92
C LEU A 151 -14.04 13.50 7.38
N PRO A 152 -13.75 14.66 7.99
CA PRO A 152 -14.18 15.95 7.45
C PRO A 152 -13.67 16.16 6.02
N HIS A 153 -14.51 16.74 5.15
CA HIS A 153 -14.14 16.98 3.75
C HIS A 153 -12.84 17.80 3.61
N LYS A 154 -12.62 18.78 4.50
CA LYS A 154 -11.39 19.58 4.55
C LYS A 154 -10.15 18.70 4.75
N HIS A 155 -10.24 17.70 5.62
CA HIS A 155 -9.16 16.76 5.92
C HIS A 155 -8.83 15.87 4.72
N ILE A 156 -9.86 15.37 4.03
CA ILE A 156 -9.68 14.59 2.80
C ILE A 156 -8.98 15.41 1.71
N GLN A 157 -9.34 16.70 1.57
CA GLN A 157 -8.67 17.59 0.62
C GLN A 157 -7.20 17.82 0.97
N GLU A 158 -6.88 17.89 2.26
CA GLU A 158 -5.50 17.99 2.74
C GLU A 158 -4.69 16.73 2.39
N ILE A 159 -5.20 15.54 2.71
CA ILE A 159 -4.56 14.26 2.35
C ILE A 159 -4.29 14.19 0.84
N LEU A 160 -5.28 14.56 0.02
CA LEU A 160 -5.13 14.59 -1.44
C LEU A 160 -4.03 15.55 -1.87
N THR A 161 -4.04 16.78 -1.36
CA THR A 161 -3.07 17.82 -1.70
C THR A 161 -1.65 17.39 -1.34
N GLN A 162 -1.46 16.77 -0.17
CA GLN A 162 -0.15 16.27 0.25
C GLN A 162 0.30 15.05 -0.60
N ALA A 163 -0.62 14.11 -0.89
CA ALA A 163 -0.32 12.94 -1.72
C ALA A 163 0.06 13.32 -3.15
N GLU A 164 -0.53 14.38 -3.73
CA GLU A 164 -0.18 14.90 -5.05
C GLU A 164 1.31 15.28 -5.16
N GLY A 165 1.92 15.76 -4.07
CA GLY A 165 3.36 16.06 -4.02
C GLY A 165 4.26 14.82 -4.23
N TYR A 166 3.76 13.63 -3.93
CA TYR A 166 4.45 12.36 -4.14
C TYR A 166 4.08 11.67 -5.45
N MET A 167 3.04 12.13 -6.15
CA MET A 167 2.68 11.57 -7.44
C MET A 167 3.80 11.84 -8.44
N LYS A 168 4.37 10.78 -9.01
CA LYS A 168 5.31 10.96 -10.12
C LYS A 168 4.52 11.58 -11.27
N HIS A 169 4.86 12.79 -11.68
CA HIS A 169 4.40 13.32 -12.95
C HIS A 169 4.87 12.36 -14.05
N THR A 170 3.96 11.53 -14.54
CA THR A 170 4.19 10.72 -15.72
C THR A 170 4.34 11.67 -16.89
N CYS A 171 5.58 12.07 -17.17
CA CYS A 171 5.89 12.78 -18.41
C CYS A 171 5.37 11.91 -19.57
N PRO A 172 4.39 12.37 -20.38
CA PRO A 172 3.78 11.55 -21.42
C PRO A 172 4.75 11.12 -22.52
N GLN A 173 5.98 11.64 -22.52
CA GLN A 173 7.01 11.40 -23.53
C GLN A 173 8.10 10.39 -23.14
N CYS A 174 8.15 9.89 -21.89
CA CYS A 174 9.07 8.81 -21.54
C CYS A 174 8.44 7.43 -21.81
N ARG A 175 8.14 7.17 -23.08
CA ARG A 175 8.13 5.79 -23.60
C ARG A 175 9.47 5.61 -24.31
N ILE A 176 10.20 4.58 -23.88
CA ILE A 176 11.37 3.95 -24.52
C ILE A 176 12.66 4.11 -23.69
N SER A 177 13.13 2.93 -23.25
CA SER A 177 14.44 2.55 -22.71
C SER A 177 15.01 3.39 -21.58
N ASP A 178 14.83 2.94 -20.34
CA ASP A 178 15.93 2.97 -19.38
C ASP A 178 15.74 1.99 -18.21
N THR A 179 16.83 1.27 -17.92
CA THR A 179 17.01 0.20 -16.92
C THR A 179 17.05 0.70 -15.47
N GLY A 180 16.24 1.70 -15.13
CA GLY A 180 16.05 2.17 -13.76
C GLY A 180 14.88 1.44 -13.12
N VAL A 181 15.16 0.58 -12.13
CA VAL A 181 14.15 -0.15 -11.36
C VAL A 181 13.22 0.86 -10.67
N SER A 182 12.09 1.11 -11.33
CA SER A 182 11.10 2.11 -10.92
C SER A 182 10.20 1.51 -9.84
N MET A 183 9.92 2.30 -8.80
CA MET A 183 8.87 2.12 -7.78
C MET A 183 7.54 1.57 -8.32
N HIS A 184 7.29 1.78 -9.63
CA HIS A 184 6.20 1.20 -10.39
C HIS A 184 6.19 -0.34 -10.39
N HIS A 185 7.32 -1.04 -10.30
CA HIS A 185 7.35 -2.50 -10.42
C HIS A 185 6.89 -3.22 -9.14
N PHE A 186 7.23 -2.70 -7.96
CA PHE A 186 6.80 -3.28 -6.68
C PHE A 186 5.28 -3.12 -6.50
N LEU A 187 4.77 -1.92 -6.73
CA LEU A 187 3.34 -1.65 -6.68
C LEU A 187 2.63 -2.26 -7.89
N SER A 188 3.21 -2.30 -9.10
CA SER A 188 2.58 -3.03 -10.22
C SER A 188 2.49 -4.53 -9.96
N VAL A 189 3.45 -5.17 -9.30
CA VAL A 189 3.35 -6.62 -8.99
C VAL A 189 2.31 -6.84 -7.88
N TYR A 190 2.31 -6.03 -6.83
CA TYR A 190 1.28 -6.09 -5.79
C TYR A 190 -0.12 -5.76 -6.33
N PHE A 191 -0.24 -4.77 -7.20
CA PHE A 191 -1.52 -4.21 -7.67
C PHE A 191 -2.05 -4.92 -8.91
N SER A 192 -1.21 -5.54 -9.74
CA SER A 192 -1.71 -6.36 -10.86
C SER A 192 -2.42 -7.59 -10.32
N ASP A 193 -2.01 -8.13 -9.18
CA ASP A 193 -2.72 -9.22 -8.52
C ASP A 193 -3.95 -8.73 -7.73
N LEU A 194 -3.92 -7.51 -7.18
CA LEU A 194 -5.03 -6.88 -6.42
C LEU A 194 -6.18 -6.35 -7.28
N VAL A 195 -5.87 -5.70 -8.42
CA VAL A 195 -6.83 -4.95 -9.24
C VAL A 195 -7.37 -5.77 -10.42
N LEU A 196 -6.67 -6.81 -10.88
CA LEU A 196 -7.08 -7.56 -12.09
C LEU A 196 -7.62 -8.98 -11.81
N LYS A 197 -7.51 -9.50 -10.58
CA LYS A 197 -7.89 -10.90 -10.27
C LYS A 197 -8.94 -11.10 -9.18
N SER A 198 -9.35 -10.06 -8.46
CA SER A 198 -10.48 -10.15 -7.54
C SER A 198 -11.76 -9.72 -8.25
N PRO A 199 -12.62 -10.65 -8.73
CA PRO A 199 -14.02 -10.31 -8.91
C PRO A 199 -14.56 -10.03 -7.52
N ILE A 200 -14.67 -8.75 -7.15
CA ILE A 200 -15.43 -8.38 -5.98
C ILE A 200 -16.89 -8.59 -6.38
N ASP A 201 -17.40 -9.81 -6.17
CA ASP A 201 -18.83 -10.10 -6.21
C ASP A 201 -19.47 -9.44 -4.98
N ILE A 202 -19.88 -8.18 -5.13
CA ILE A 202 -20.70 -7.49 -4.14
C ILE A 202 -22.16 -7.83 -4.49
N SER A 203 -22.66 -8.93 -3.94
CA SER A 203 -24.07 -9.32 -4.01
C SER A 203 -24.91 -8.67 -2.92
#